data_AF-A0A2G6DZE3-F1
#
_entry.id   AF-A0A2G6DZE3-F1
#
_cell.length_a   1.000
_cell.length_b   1.000
_cell.length_c   1.000
_cell.angle_alpha   90.00
_cell.angle_beta   90.00
_cell.angle_gamma   90.00
#
_symmetry.space_group_name_H-M   'P 1'
#
loop_
_entity.id
_entity.type
_entity.pdbx_description
1 polymer ?
#
loop_
_entity_poly.entity_id
_entity_poly.type
_entity_poly.pdbx_seq_one_letter_code
_entity_poly.pdbx_strand_id
1 'polypeptide(L)'
;MNVTFIDTSVLLNVLDVPGRNQDAAAVKKTMGEVIDSGESLILPITAVIETGNHIAQLDNGQLRREFAQKLERVLRGVVAGNSPWVLHDIAWNSEFLEKLVGGAGTGQDFRSLLEQKVGVGDLCILAECNAYASRVKTATVRIWTLDRALSSWAPVTHPGY
;
A
#
# COMPACT_ATOMS: atom_id res chain seq x y z
N MET A 1 11.69 14.13 -5.55
CA MET A 1 10.93 13.75 -4.33
C MET A 1 10.75 12.24 -4.38
N ASN A 2 10.98 11.52 -3.30
CA ASN A 2 10.73 10.07 -3.26
C ASN A 2 9.38 9.83 -2.59
N VAL A 3 8.57 8.96 -3.19
CA VAL A 3 7.24 8.60 -2.71
C VAL A 3 7.08 7.09 -2.78
N THR A 4 6.71 6.48 -1.66
CA THR A 4 6.45 5.06 -1.57
C THR A 4 4.99 4.79 -1.23
N PHE A 5 4.32 4.00 -2.07
CA PHE A 5 3.02 3.41 -1.78
C PHE A 5 3.22 2.17 -0.92
N ILE A 6 2.47 2.06 0.18
CA ILE A 6 2.57 0.95 1.13
C ILE A 6 1.47 -0.08 0.84
N ASP A 7 1.86 -1.30 0.53
CA ASP A 7 0.94 -2.43 0.39
C ASP A 7 0.44 -2.96 1.76
N THR A 8 -0.68 -3.70 1.75
CA THR A 8 -1.28 -4.40 2.90
C THR A 8 -0.25 -5.21 3.67
N SER A 9 0.59 -5.98 2.97
CA SER A 9 1.59 -6.85 3.61
C SER A 9 2.57 -6.07 4.48
N VAL A 10 3.00 -4.89 4.03
CA VAL A 10 3.89 -3.99 4.78
C VAL A 10 3.14 -3.34 5.93
N LEU A 11 1.92 -2.84 5.70
CA LEU A 11 1.13 -2.18 6.74
C LEU A 11 0.82 -3.14 7.91
N LEU A 12 0.48 -4.41 7.63
CA LEU A 12 0.27 -5.43 8.65
C LEU A 12 1.53 -5.66 9.52
N ASN A 13 2.71 -5.67 8.91
CA ASN A 13 3.99 -5.80 9.62
C ASN A 13 4.35 -4.53 10.42
N VAL A 14 4.07 -3.33 9.89
CA VAL A 14 4.25 -2.05 10.61
C VAL A 14 3.39 -2.03 11.87
N LEU A 15 2.11 -2.41 11.74
CA LEU A 15 1.15 -2.45 12.84
C LEU A 15 1.36 -3.65 13.78
N ASP A 16 2.14 -4.63 13.36
CA ASP A 16 2.46 -5.86 14.10
C ASP A 16 1.25 -6.79 14.29
N VAL A 17 0.41 -6.91 13.26
CA VAL A 17 -0.85 -7.67 13.32
C VAL A 17 -0.56 -9.18 13.41
N PRO A 18 -1.12 -9.91 14.42
CA PRO A 18 -0.82 -11.32 14.64
C PRO A 18 -1.14 -12.19 13.42
N GLY A 19 -0.22 -13.11 13.11
CA GLY A 19 -0.35 -14.02 11.96
C GLY A 19 0.01 -13.39 10.61
N ARG A 20 0.31 -12.09 10.57
CA ARG A 20 0.69 -11.33 9.37
C ARG A 20 1.87 -10.38 9.61
N ASN A 21 2.70 -10.69 10.61
CA ASN A 21 3.78 -9.85 11.11
C ASN A 21 5.16 -10.57 11.12
N GLN A 22 5.34 -11.55 10.23
CA GLN A 22 6.54 -12.39 10.18
C GLN A 22 7.83 -11.60 9.97
N ASP A 23 7.74 -10.44 9.30
CA ASP A 23 8.85 -9.58 8.92
C ASP A 23 8.85 -8.25 9.69
N ALA A 24 8.08 -8.14 10.78
CA ALA A 24 7.82 -6.87 11.47
C ALA A 24 9.09 -6.17 11.93
N ALA A 25 10.11 -6.92 12.37
CA ALA A 25 11.40 -6.33 12.77
C ALA A 25 12.13 -5.68 11.59
N ALA A 26 12.21 -6.38 10.45
CA ALA A 26 12.86 -5.87 9.25
C ALA A 26 12.08 -4.68 8.66
N VAL A 27 10.76 -4.80 8.58
CA VAL A 27 9.88 -3.73 8.09
C VAL A 27 9.96 -2.47 8.96
N LYS A 28 9.94 -2.61 10.29
CA LYS A 28 10.07 -1.44 11.18
C LYS A 28 11.44 -0.78 11.08
N LYS A 29 12.51 -1.55 10.84
CA LYS A 29 13.84 -1.00 10.57
C LYS A 29 13.84 -0.19 9.27
N THR A 30 13.36 -0.76 8.17
CA THR A 30 13.27 -0.07 6.87
C THR A 30 12.35 1.15 6.93
N MET A 31 11.26 1.10 7.72
CA MET A 31 10.41 2.26 7.97
C MET A 31 11.19 3.41 8.62
N GLY A 32 12.07 3.11 9.59
CA GLY A 32 12.96 4.11 10.17
C GLY A 32 13.89 4.73 9.13
N GLU A 33 14.53 3.92 8.29
CA GLU A 33 15.41 4.38 7.21
C GLU A 33 14.66 5.27 6.20
N VAL A 34 13.42 4.93 5.87
CA VAL A 34 12.54 5.73 5.00
C VAL A 34 12.23 7.09 5.63
N ILE A 35 11.85 7.11 6.92
CA ILE A 35 11.57 8.35 7.66
C ILE A 35 12.82 9.24 7.72
N ASP A 36 13.98 8.66 8.04
CA ASP A 36 15.26 9.38 8.15
C ASP A 36 15.71 9.96 6.81
N SER A 37 15.37 9.30 5.70
CA SER A 37 15.64 9.79 4.34
C SER A 37 14.73 10.94 3.88
N GLY A 38 13.70 11.29 4.67
CA GLY A 38 12.71 12.31 4.32
C GLY A 38 11.74 11.88 3.22
N GLU A 39 11.60 10.58 3.00
CA GLU A 39 10.72 10.03 1.99
C GLU A 39 9.25 10.03 2.46
N SER A 40 8.36 10.36 1.52
CA SER A 40 6.92 10.39 1.76
C SER A 40 6.28 9.02 1.55
N LEU A 41 5.33 8.67 2.41
CA LEU A 41 4.55 7.45 2.34
C LEU A 41 3.09 7.73 2.00
N ILE A 42 2.55 6.96 1.06
CA ILE A 42 1.13 6.97 0.71
C ILE A 42 0.50 5.64 1.12
N LEU A 43 -0.67 5.69 1.75
CA LEU A 43 -1.52 4.53 2.00
C LEU A 43 -2.56 4.41 0.89
N PRO A 44 -2.47 3.40 0.02
CA PRO A 44 -3.55 3.06 -0.90
C PRO A 44 -4.83 2.72 -0.14
N ILE A 45 -5.98 2.99 -0.75
CA ILE A 45 -7.28 2.71 -0.11
C ILE A 45 -7.44 1.20 0.11
N THR A 46 -6.97 0.37 -0.83
CA THR A 46 -7.04 -1.10 -0.71
C THR A 46 -6.22 -1.61 0.47
N ALA A 47 -5.03 -1.06 0.72
CA ALA A 47 -4.21 -1.43 1.87
C ALA A 47 -4.92 -1.16 3.21
N VAL A 48 -5.66 -0.05 3.29
CA VAL A 48 -6.49 0.29 4.46
C VAL A 48 -7.64 -0.71 4.61
N ILE A 49 -8.35 -1.01 3.53
CA ILE A 49 -9.50 -1.94 3.54
C ILE A 49 -9.05 -3.34 3.97
N GLU A 50 -8.01 -3.88 3.35
CA GLU A 50 -7.54 -5.25 3.62
C GLU A 50 -6.95 -5.37 5.03
N THR A 51 -6.17 -4.39 5.47
CA THR A 51 -5.66 -4.33 6.86
C THR A 51 -6.79 -4.26 7.87
N GLY A 52 -7.80 -3.43 7.62
CA GLY A 52 -8.98 -3.31 8.47
C GLY A 52 -9.76 -4.62 8.56
N ASN A 53 -9.96 -5.30 7.43
CA ASN A 53 -10.62 -6.60 7.38
C ASN A 53 -9.84 -7.68 8.14
N HIS A 54 -8.52 -7.75 7.98
CA HIS A 54 -7.68 -8.66 8.75
C HIS A 54 -7.79 -8.44 10.26
N ILE A 55 -7.77 -7.17 10.70
CA ILE A 55 -7.96 -6.83 12.13
C ILE A 55 -9.35 -7.25 12.60
N ALA A 56 -10.40 -6.96 11.83
CA ALA A 56 -11.78 -7.31 12.19
C ALA A 56 -12.01 -8.83 12.32
N GLN A 57 -11.23 -9.63 11.60
CA GLN A 57 -11.29 -11.09 11.59
C GLN A 57 -10.43 -11.77 12.67
N LEU A 58 -9.67 -11.03 13.48
CA LEU A 58 -8.93 -11.64 14.60
C LEU A 58 -9.89 -12.29 15.59
N ASP A 59 -9.58 -13.48 16.08
CA ASP A 59 -10.48 -14.24 16.97
C ASP A 59 -10.70 -13.55 18.33
N ASN A 60 -9.66 -12.91 18.87
CA ASN A 60 -9.70 -12.27 20.18
C ASN A 60 -10.17 -10.80 20.09
N GLY A 61 -11.27 -10.48 20.78
CA GLY A 61 -11.84 -9.13 20.82
C GLY A 61 -10.93 -8.06 21.44
N GLN A 62 -10.05 -8.42 22.37
CA GLN A 62 -9.05 -7.49 22.91
C GLN A 62 -8.01 -7.13 21.84
N LEU A 63 -7.54 -8.12 21.07
CA LEU A 63 -6.63 -7.86 19.95
C LEU A 63 -7.31 -7.00 18.88
N ARG A 64 -8.57 -7.30 18.52
CA ARG A 64 -9.35 -6.45 17.59
C ARG A 64 -9.34 -4.98 18.02
N ARG A 65 -9.62 -4.72 19.31
CA ARG A 65 -9.60 -3.36 19.86
C ARG A 65 -8.20 -2.72 19.78
N GLU A 66 -7.17 -3.44 20.19
CA GLU A 66 -5.79 -2.95 20.19
C GLU A 66 -5.33 -2.57 18.77
N PHE A 67 -5.50 -3.46 17.80
CA PHE A 67 -5.03 -3.22 16.44
C PHE A 67 -5.90 -2.21 15.68
N ALA A 68 -7.21 -2.14 15.97
CA ALA A 68 -8.05 -1.07 15.46
C ALA A 68 -7.55 0.30 15.93
N GLN A 69 -7.14 0.44 17.20
CA GLN A 69 -6.53 1.68 17.71
C GLN A 69 -5.18 1.99 17.06
N LYS A 70 -4.38 0.98 16.69
CA LYS A 70 -3.13 1.19 15.93
C LYS A 70 -3.43 1.72 14.53
N LEU A 71 -4.35 1.08 13.80
CA LEU A 71 -4.75 1.52 12.46
C LEU A 71 -5.38 2.93 12.49
N GLU A 72 -6.25 3.20 13.46
CA GLU A 72 -6.86 4.53 13.65
C GLU A 72 -5.80 5.62 13.82
N ARG A 73 -4.76 5.37 14.63
CA ARG A 73 -3.66 6.33 14.81
C ARG A 73 -2.92 6.61 13.52
N VAL A 74 -2.67 5.59 12.70
CA VAL A 74 -2.05 5.77 11.38
C VAL A 74 -2.94 6.64 10.48
N LEU A 75 -4.23 6.32 10.37
CA LEU A 75 -5.18 7.08 9.54
C LEU A 75 -5.30 8.54 10.00
N ARG A 76 -5.35 8.78 11.32
CA ARG A 76 -5.33 10.15 11.86
C ARG A 76 -4.02 10.88 11.54
N GLY A 77 -2.89 10.16 11.53
CA GLY A 77 -1.59 10.69 11.10
C GLY A 77 -1.58 11.14 9.64
N VAL A 78 -2.17 10.34 8.74
CA VAL A 78 -2.36 10.70 7.32
C VAL A 78 -3.23 11.94 7.18
N VAL A 79 -4.36 12.01 7.89
CA VAL A 79 -5.28 13.17 7.85
C VAL A 79 -4.59 14.43 8.37
N ALA A 80 -3.75 14.32 9.40
CA ALA A 80 -3.01 15.44 9.95
C ALA A 80 -1.81 15.88 9.07
N GLY A 81 -1.45 15.11 8.03
CA GLY A 81 -0.25 15.36 7.23
C GLY A 81 1.05 15.19 8.02
N ASN A 82 1.04 14.33 9.05
CA ASN A 82 2.22 14.08 9.86
C ASN A 82 3.22 13.21 9.09
N SER A 83 4.47 13.64 9.02
CA SER A 83 5.57 12.84 8.46
C SER A 83 5.58 11.41 9.06
N PRO A 84 5.79 10.36 8.25
CA PRO A 84 6.12 10.38 6.82
C PRO A 84 4.89 10.40 5.88
N TRP A 85 3.67 10.49 6.41
CA TRP A 85 2.46 10.26 5.63
C TRP A 85 2.06 11.46 4.76
N VAL A 86 1.69 11.16 3.52
CA VAL A 86 1.08 12.11 2.58
C VAL A 86 -0.31 11.60 2.20
N LEU A 87 -1.31 12.46 2.37
CA LEU A 87 -2.65 12.19 1.88
C LEU A 87 -2.67 12.30 0.34
N HIS A 88 -2.86 11.17 -0.32
CA HIS A 88 -3.16 11.13 -1.75
C HIS A 88 -4.66 11.05 -1.96
N ASP A 89 -5.23 12.09 -2.54
CA ASP A 89 -6.62 12.04 -3.02
C ASP A 89 -6.68 11.34 -4.38
N ILE A 90 -7.51 10.30 -4.46
CA ILE A 90 -7.87 9.60 -5.69
C ILE A 90 -9.37 9.32 -5.70
N ALA A 91 -10.01 9.70 -6.80
CA ALA A 91 -11.44 9.50 -6.98
C ALA A 91 -11.73 8.12 -7.57
N TRP A 92 -12.62 7.37 -6.92
CA TRP A 92 -13.24 6.17 -7.50
C TRP A 92 -14.30 6.59 -8.53
N ASN A 93 -13.86 6.89 -9.75
CA ASN A 93 -14.70 7.39 -10.84
C ASN A 93 -14.54 6.53 -12.10
N SER A 94 -15.23 6.91 -13.19
CA SER A 94 -15.16 6.19 -14.46
C SER A 94 -13.73 6.10 -15.02
N GLU A 95 -12.93 7.17 -14.88
CA GLU A 95 -11.54 7.18 -15.34
C GLU A 95 -10.67 6.17 -14.58
N PHE A 96 -10.85 6.06 -13.26
CA PHE A 96 -10.16 5.05 -12.46
C PHE A 96 -10.57 3.63 -12.88
N LEU A 97 -11.88 3.39 -13.07
CA LEU A 97 -12.39 2.09 -13.53
C LEU A 97 -11.87 1.72 -14.92
N GLU A 98 -11.77 2.67 -15.83
CA GLU A 98 -11.18 2.46 -17.16
C GLU A 98 -9.69 2.08 -17.05
N LYS A 99 -8.91 2.74 -16.19
CA LYS A 99 -7.51 2.37 -15.93
C LYS A 99 -7.39 0.97 -15.33
N LEU A 100 -8.27 0.63 -14.39
CA LEU A 100 -8.29 -0.68 -13.74
C LEU A 100 -8.63 -1.79 -14.75
N VAL A 101 -9.69 -1.62 -15.53
CA VAL A 101 -10.11 -2.57 -16.60
C VAL A 101 -9.09 -2.61 -17.74
N GLY A 102 -8.38 -1.51 -17.98
CA GLY A 102 -7.22 -1.43 -18.89
C GLY A 102 -5.96 -2.11 -18.35
N GLY A 103 -6.04 -2.82 -17.22
CA GLY A 103 -4.94 -3.60 -16.67
C GLY A 103 -3.94 -2.78 -15.85
N ALA A 104 -4.35 -1.61 -15.35
CA ALA A 104 -3.57 -0.79 -14.42
C ALA A 104 -2.15 -0.43 -14.90
N GLY A 105 -1.92 -0.35 -16.22
CA GLY A 105 -0.62 0.00 -16.80
C GLY A 105 0.39 -1.16 -16.88
N THR A 106 -0.05 -2.40 -16.62
CA THR A 106 0.78 -3.61 -16.71
C THR A 106 1.11 -4.04 -18.15
N GLY A 107 0.38 -3.50 -19.14
CA GLY A 107 0.47 -3.91 -20.54
C GLY A 107 -0.32 -5.18 -20.88
N GLN A 108 -1.06 -5.75 -19.92
CA GLN A 108 -1.97 -6.88 -20.14
C GLN A 108 -3.41 -6.47 -19.85
N ASP A 109 -4.38 -7.14 -20.45
CA ASP A 109 -5.79 -6.86 -20.17
C ASP A 109 -6.23 -7.44 -18.81
N PHE A 110 -7.28 -6.85 -18.24
CA PHE A 110 -7.77 -7.20 -16.90
C PHE A 110 -8.11 -8.69 -16.73
N ARG A 111 -8.67 -9.37 -17.74
CA ARG A 111 -9.03 -10.79 -17.61
C ARG A 111 -7.79 -11.66 -17.53
N SER A 112 -6.80 -11.41 -18.40
CA SER A 112 -5.52 -12.12 -18.39
C SER A 112 -4.80 -12.01 -17.05
N LEU A 113 -4.87 -10.84 -16.40
CA LEU A 113 -4.28 -10.61 -15.07
C LEU A 113 -4.98 -11.45 -13.98
N LEU A 114 -6.31 -11.49 -14.00
CA LEU A 114 -7.08 -12.31 -13.04
C LEU A 114 -6.86 -13.82 -13.25
N GLU A 115 -6.74 -14.27 -14.50
CA GLU A 115 -6.40 -15.67 -14.82
C GLU A 115 -5.01 -16.05 -14.28
N GLN A 116 -4.09 -15.09 -14.25
CA GLN A 116 -2.76 -15.22 -13.63
C GLN A 116 -2.77 -15.03 -12.10
N LYS A 117 -3.96 -14.90 -11.49
CA LYS A 117 -4.16 -14.71 -10.05
C LYS A 117 -3.57 -13.41 -9.49
N VAL A 118 -3.45 -12.37 -10.32
CA VAL A 118 -3.16 -11.02 -9.83
C VAL A 118 -4.40 -10.49 -9.12
N GLY A 119 -4.27 -10.06 -7.87
CA GLY A 119 -5.40 -9.60 -7.07
C GLY A 119 -5.95 -8.28 -7.59
N VAL A 120 -7.28 -8.08 -7.50
CA VAL A 120 -7.87 -6.76 -7.82
C VAL A 120 -7.35 -5.68 -6.87
N GLY A 121 -7.04 -6.04 -5.60
CA GLY A 121 -6.38 -5.16 -4.64
C GLY A 121 -5.03 -4.65 -5.17
N ASP A 122 -4.20 -5.57 -5.67
CA ASP A 122 -2.90 -5.26 -6.30
C ASP A 122 -3.06 -4.34 -7.51
N LEU A 123 -4.04 -4.63 -8.38
CA LEU A 123 -4.33 -3.82 -9.56
C LEU A 123 -4.78 -2.41 -9.18
N CYS A 124 -5.53 -2.24 -8.09
CA CYS A 124 -5.88 -0.92 -7.56
C CYS A 124 -4.64 -0.17 -7.08
N ILE A 125 -3.74 -0.80 -6.32
CA ILE A 125 -2.48 -0.15 -5.88
C ILE A 125 -1.65 0.29 -7.08
N LEU A 126 -1.53 -0.57 -8.11
CA LEU A 126 -0.83 -0.24 -9.36
C LEU A 126 -1.50 0.94 -10.08
N ALA A 127 -2.82 0.94 -10.20
CA ALA A 127 -3.57 2.03 -10.84
C ALA A 127 -3.41 3.35 -10.08
N GLU A 128 -3.48 3.33 -8.75
CA GLU A 128 -3.25 4.47 -7.86
C GLU A 128 -1.82 5.02 -8.03
N CYS A 129 -0.82 4.14 -7.95
CA CYS A 129 0.60 4.48 -8.10
C CYS A 129 0.89 5.09 -9.48
N ASN A 130 0.37 4.48 -10.55
CA ASN A 130 0.55 4.97 -11.91
C ASN A 130 -0.16 6.31 -12.14
N ALA A 131 -1.36 6.49 -11.58
CA ALA A 131 -2.05 7.77 -11.63
C ALA A 131 -1.24 8.87 -10.93
N TYR A 132 -0.69 8.58 -9.73
CA TYR A 132 0.15 9.53 -9.01
C TYR A 132 1.42 9.88 -9.78
N ALA A 133 2.16 8.88 -10.28
CA ALA A 133 3.37 9.08 -11.07
C ALA A 133 3.09 9.86 -12.37
N SER A 134 1.92 9.65 -12.97
CA SER A 134 1.52 10.39 -14.17
C SER A 134 1.29 11.88 -13.89
N ARG A 135 0.77 12.22 -12.70
CA ARG A 135 0.45 13.58 -12.26
C ARG A 135 1.68 14.32 -11.72
N VAL A 136 2.54 13.63 -10.96
CA VAL A 136 3.69 14.23 -10.26
C VAL A 136 4.99 13.77 -10.93
N LYS A 137 5.29 14.33 -12.11
CA LYS A 137 6.45 13.93 -12.94
C LYS A 137 7.82 14.10 -12.28
N THR A 138 7.91 14.91 -11.22
CA THR A 138 9.14 15.17 -10.46
C THR A 138 9.33 14.19 -9.29
N ALA A 139 8.37 13.29 -9.06
CA ALA A 139 8.45 12.26 -8.03
C ALA A 139 9.03 10.96 -8.60
N THR A 140 9.96 10.37 -7.86
CA THR A 140 10.32 8.96 -8.00
C THR A 140 9.32 8.16 -7.16
N VAL A 141 8.46 7.40 -7.82
CA VAL A 141 7.37 6.66 -7.19
C VAL A 141 7.68 5.18 -7.20
N ARG A 142 7.45 4.51 -6.07
CA ARG A 142 7.61 3.06 -5.93
C ARG A 142 6.52 2.44 -5.06
N ILE A 143 6.40 1.13 -5.12
CA ILE A 143 5.53 0.34 -4.24
C ILE A 143 6.43 -0.46 -3.30
N TRP A 144 6.15 -0.39 -2.00
CA TRP A 144 6.76 -1.27 -1.00
C TRP A 144 5.74 -2.35 -0.62
N THR A 145 6.06 -3.57 -1.00
CA THR A 145 5.27 -4.78 -0.75
C THR A 145 6.19 -5.93 -0.37
N LEU A 146 5.68 -6.89 0.41
CA LEU A 146 6.31 -8.19 0.64
C LEU A 146 5.69 -9.28 -0.25
N ASP A 147 4.65 -8.94 -1.03
CA ASP A 147 4.02 -9.82 -2.00
C ASP A 147 4.84 -9.88 -3.29
N ARG A 148 5.29 -11.09 -3.65
CA ARG A 148 6.11 -11.32 -4.84
C ARG A 148 5.35 -11.11 -6.14
N ALA A 149 4.05 -11.39 -6.17
CA ALA A 149 3.22 -11.18 -7.34
C ALA A 149 3.09 -9.67 -7.62
N LEU A 150 2.70 -8.87 -6.63
CA LEU A 150 2.63 -7.41 -6.79
C LEU A 150 4.00 -6.80 -7.13
N SER A 151 5.09 -7.31 -6.52
CA SER A 151 6.46 -6.86 -6.82
C SER A 151 6.81 -6.99 -8.30
N SER A 152 6.33 -8.05 -8.97
CA SER A 152 6.65 -8.29 -10.39
C SER A 152 6.04 -7.27 -11.36
N TRP A 153 5.04 -6.50 -10.90
CA TRP A 153 4.33 -5.50 -11.69
C TRP A 153 4.66 -4.06 -11.29
N ALA A 154 5.37 -3.85 -10.18
CA ALA A 154 5.65 -2.53 -9.66
C ALA A 154 6.66 -1.77 -10.56
N PRO A 155 6.44 -0.47 -10.86
CA PRO A 155 7.29 0.30 -11.78
C PRO A 155 8.77 0.38 -11.37
N VAL A 156 9.07 0.29 -10.07
CA VAL A 156 10.42 0.20 -9.47
C VAL A 156 10.30 -0.54 -8.12
N THR A 157 11.08 -1.59 -7.89
CA THR A 157 11.10 -2.35 -6.62
C THR A 157 12.35 -2.04 -5.76
N HIS A 158 12.08 -1.67 -4.50
CA HIS A 158 12.94 -1.53 -3.30
C HIS A 158 14.14 -0.54 -3.26
N PRO A 159 14.35 0.13 -2.10
CA PRO A 159 15.70 0.43 -1.61
C PRO A 159 16.28 -0.84 -0.96
N GLY A 160 17.10 -1.59 -1.70
CA GLY A 160 18.05 -2.62 -1.24
C GLY A 160 17.60 -3.65 -0.18
N TYR A 161 17.50 -4.92 -0.59
CA TYR A 161 17.80 -6.07 0.26
C TYR A 161 18.87 -6.93 -0.41
#